data_AF-A0A5J4SS45-F1
#
_entry.id   AF-A0A5J4SS45-F1
#
_cell.length_a   1.000
_cell.length_b   1.000
_cell.length_c   1.000
_cell.angle_alpha   90.00
_cell.angle_beta   90.00
_cell.angle_gamma   90.00
#
_symmetry.space_group_name_H-M   'P 1'
#
loop_
_entity.id
_entity.type
_entity.pdbx_description
1 polymer ?
#
loop_
_entity_poly.entity_id
_entity_poly.type
_entity_poly.pdbx_seq_one_letter_code
_entity_poly.pdbx_strand_id
1 'polypeptide(L)'
;HSCIDMGASITMAKGAADAGIYPSIAVIGDSTFTHSGMTGLLDCVNADANVLIIISDNETTGMTGGQDSAATGRIHAICQGIGVHSDHLHGIVPLKKNYEEMKELIRKEIEYPGVSVIVPCRECIQTYARKAKLKK
;
A
#
# COMPACT_ATOMS: atom_id res chain seq x y z
N HIS A 1 8.58 17.65 -19.63
CA HIS A 1 9.26 17.40 -18.35
C HIS A 1 8.19 17.15 -17.30
N SER A 2 8.05 15.93 -16.81
CA SER A 2 7.28 15.69 -15.58
C SER A 2 8.00 14.62 -14.78
N CYS A 3 8.72 15.04 -13.74
CA CYS A 3 9.09 14.13 -12.68
C CYS A 3 7.85 13.94 -11.81
N ILE A 4 7.36 12.71 -11.72
CA ILE A 4 6.29 12.33 -10.81
C ILE A 4 6.95 12.03 -9.45
N ASP A 5 6.39 12.58 -8.36
CA ASP A 5 6.87 12.31 -6.99
C ASP A 5 6.52 10.88 -6.55
N MET A 6 7.29 10.34 -5.61
CA MET A 6 7.10 9.02 -5.04
C MET A 6 5.72 8.84 -4.38
N GLY A 7 5.13 9.91 -3.83
CA GLY A 7 3.82 9.87 -3.17
C GLY A 7 2.62 10.06 -4.10
N ALA A 8 2.84 10.39 -5.38
CA ALA A 8 1.76 10.77 -6.29
C ALA A 8 0.91 9.58 -6.78
N SER A 9 1.27 8.34 -6.47
CA SER A 9 0.57 7.17 -7.03
C SER A 9 -0.91 7.12 -6.65
N ILE A 10 -1.27 7.46 -5.41
CA ILE A 10 -2.67 7.44 -4.93
C ILE A 10 -3.49 8.55 -5.60
N THR A 11 -2.97 9.78 -5.64
CA THR A 11 -3.69 10.92 -6.24
C THR A 11 -3.84 10.76 -7.76
N MET A 12 -2.85 10.14 -8.41
CA MET A 12 -2.95 9.76 -9.83
C MET A 12 -4.02 8.69 -10.06
N ALA A 13 -4.10 7.66 -9.20
CA ALA A 13 -5.14 6.64 -9.29
C ALA A 13 -6.53 7.23 -9.04
N LYS A 14 -6.68 8.14 -8.08
CA LYS A 14 -7.92 8.89 -7.86
C LYS A 14 -8.32 9.66 -9.12
N GLY A 15 -7.40 10.44 -9.69
CA GLY A 15 -7.67 11.20 -10.92
C GLY A 15 -8.04 10.31 -12.10
N ALA A 16 -7.42 9.13 -12.21
CA ALA A 16 -7.78 8.12 -13.21
C ALA A 16 -9.20 7.58 -12.99
N ALA A 17 -9.56 7.24 -11.75
CA ALA A 17 -10.90 6.78 -11.38
C ALA A 17 -11.98 7.86 -11.64
N ASP A 18 -11.70 9.11 -11.25
CA ASP A 18 -12.57 10.26 -11.50
C ASP A 18 -12.79 10.50 -13.02
N ALA A 19 -11.80 10.15 -13.84
CA ALA A 19 -11.87 10.21 -15.31
C ALA A 19 -12.54 8.97 -15.95
N GLY A 20 -13.02 8.01 -15.15
CA GLY A 20 -13.64 6.77 -15.62
C GLY A 20 -12.66 5.70 -16.11
N ILE A 21 -11.37 5.82 -15.80
CA ILE A 21 -10.37 4.79 -16.13
C ILE A 21 -10.50 3.65 -15.12
N TYR A 22 -10.67 2.44 -15.64
CA TYR A 22 -10.81 1.23 -14.84
C TYR A 22 -9.98 0.08 -15.45
N PRO A 23 -9.24 -0.69 -14.63
CA PRO A 23 -9.06 -0.52 -13.19
C PRO A 23 -8.08 0.60 -12.83
N SER A 24 -8.36 1.34 -11.75
CA SER A 24 -7.47 2.36 -11.22
C SER A 24 -6.74 1.84 -9.98
N ILE A 25 -5.44 1.57 -10.12
CA ILE A 25 -4.62 0.91 -9.10
C ILE A 25 -3.42 1.78 -8.74
N ALA A 26 -3.21 2.00 -7.45
CA ALA A 26 -2.01 2.65 -6.91
C ALA A 26 -1.13 1.63 -6.18
N VAL A 27 0.18 1.75 -6.34
CA VAL A 27 1.16 1.03 -5.52
C VAL A 27 2.05 2.06 -4.82
N ILE A 28 2.24 1.91 -3.52
CA ILE A 28 3.05 2.82 -2.71
C ILE A 28 3.82 2.04 -1.64
N GLY A 29 5.03 2.48 -1.30
CA GLY A 29 5.77 1.93 -0.16
C GLY A 29 5.27 2.51 1.16
N ASP A 30 5.39 1.75 2.24
CA ASP A 30 5.03 2.13 3.62
C ASP A 30 5.57 3.51 4.05
N SER A 31 6.86 3.79 3.83
CA SER A 31 7.46 5.05 4.24
C SER A 31 6.92 6.23 3.45
N THR A 32 6.77 6.06 2.13
CA THR A 32 6.21 7.09 1.26
C THR A 32 4.74 7.33 1.56
N PHE A 33 4.00 6.27 1.89
CA PHE A 33 2.61 6.38 2.31
C PHE A 33 2.48 7.30 3.53
N THR A 34 3.27 7.07 4.58
CA THR A 34 3.26 7.95 5.77
C THR A 34 3.86 9.33 5.55
N HIS A 35 4.72 9.51 4.53
CA HIS A 35 5.32 10.80 4.23
C HIS A 35 4.38 11.71 3.43
N SER A 36 3.77 11.18 2.36
CA SER A 36 2.95 11.99 1.44
C SER A 36 1.74 11.27 0.84
N GLY A 37 1.54 9.98 1.13
CA GLY A 37 0.40 9.22 0.58
C GLY A 37 -0.90 9.28 1.40
N MET A 38 -0.84 9.56 2.71
CA MET A 38 -2.02 9.54 3.59
C MET A 38 -3.10 10.55 3.18
N THR A 39 -2.70 11.75 2.77
CA THR A 39 -3.65 12.78 2.32
C THR A 39 -4.35 12.36 1.02
N GLY A 40 -3.64 11.72 0.10
CA GLY A 40 -4.23 11.15 -1.10
C GLY A 40 -5.24 10.04 -0.79
N LEU A 41 -4.96 9.19 0.19
CA LEU A 41 -5.91 8.16 0.63
C LEU A 41 -7.17 8.78 1.24
N LEU A 42 -7.02 9.82 2.06
CA LEU A 42 -8.15 10.56 2.62
C LEU A 42 -9.03 11.16 1.52
N ASP A 43 -8.44 11.71 0.47
CA ASP A 43 -9.19 12.24 -0.68
C ASP A 43 -9.96 11.14 -1.42
N CYS A 44 -9.39 9.94 -1.56
CA CYS A 44 -10.10 8.79 -2.12
C CYS A 44 -11.30 8.38 -1.27
N VAL A 45 -11.11 8.29 0.06
CA VAL A 45 -12.17 7.91 1.01
C VAL A 45 -13.31 8.93 1.00
N ASN A 46 -13.00 10.22 1.02
CA ASN A 46 -14.00 11.29 0.99
C ASN A 46 -14.83 11.32 -0.30
N ALA A 47 -14.23 10.87 -1.42
CA ALA A 47 -14.87 10.85 -2.73
C ALA A 47 -15.51 9.49 -3.05
N ASP A 48 -15.39 8.49 -2.18
CA ASP A 48 -15.73 7.08 -2.45
C ASP A 48 -15.16 6.60 -3.80
N ALA A 49 -13.88 6.95 -4.04
CA ALA A 49 -13.25 6.71 -5.33
C ALA A 49 -13.08 5.20 -5.57
N ASN A 50 -13.41 4.74 -6.79
CA ASN A 50 -13.20 3.35 -7.21
C ASN A 50 -11.70 3.11 -7.48
N VAL A 51 -10.94 2.83 -6.43
CA VAL A 51 -9.49 2.64 -6.47
C VAL A 51 -9.05 1.49 -5.58
N LEU A 52 -8.11 0.71 -6.10
CA LEU A 52 -7.36 -0.28 -5.31
C LEU A 52 -5.98 0.29 -4.99
N ILE A 53 -5.64 0.35 -3.70
CA ILE A 53 -4.35 0.86 -3.21
C ILE A 53 -3.56 -0.28 -2.57
N ILE A 54 -2.36 -0.52 -3.08
CA ILE A 54 -1.43 -1.53 -2.56
C ILE A 54 -0.32 -0.83 -1.79
N ILE A 55 -0.28 -1.02 -0.47
CA ILE A 55 0.74 -0.45 0.41
C ILE A 55 1.76 -1.53 0.77
N SER A 56 2.93 -1.49 0.13
CA SER A 56 4.00 -2.46 0.40
C SER A 56 4.64 -2.17 1.75
N ASP A 57 4.32 -2.99 2.76
CA ASP A 57 4.95 -2.94 4.09
C ASP A 57 6.12 -3.90 4.15
N ASN A 58 7.31 -3.32 4.04
CA ASN A 58 8.56 -4.07 4.01
C ASN A 58 9.20 -4.18 5.41
N GLU A 59 8.50 -3.71 6.46
CA GLU A 59 8.95 -3.48 7.84
C GLU A 59 10.20 -2.56 7.97
N THR A 60 10.61 -1.91 6.88
CA THR A 60 11.85 -1.12 6.79
C THR A 60 11.89 -0.30 5.50
N THR A 61 12.60 0.83 5.49
CA THR A 61 12.87 1.59 4.25
C THR A 61 13.97 0.93 3.42
N GLY A 62 13.59 -0.07 2.62
CA GLY A 62 14.54 -0.86 1.83
C GLY A 62 15.42 -0.02 0.90
N MET A 63 14.85 0.95 0.18
CA MET A 63 15.56 1.71 -0.87
C MET A 63 16.59 2.71 -0.32
N THR A 64 16.41 3.24 0.88
CA THR A 64 17.27 4.30 1.43
C THR A 64 18.27 3.81 2.48
N GLY A 65 18.39 2.49 2.70
CA GLY A 65 19.40 1.91 3.59
C GLY A 65 18.89 1.36 4.92
N GLY A 66 17.58 1.14 5.06
CA GLY A 66 16.97 0.44 6.19
C GLY A 66 16.79 1.31 7.43
N GLN A 67 16.36 2.56 7.25
CA GLN A 67 15.85 3.40 8.34
C GLN A 67 14.55 2.80 8.92
N ASP A 68 14.25 3.20 10.14
CA ASP A 68 12.97 2.89 10.78
C ASP A 68 11.86 3.64 10.04
N SER A 69 10.82 2.89 9.66
CA SER A 69 9.64 3.45 9.03
C SER A 69 8.63 3.84 10.09
N ALA A 70 8.08 5.05 10.02
CA ALA A 70 6.98 5.47 10.93
C ALA A 70 5.73 4.59 10.77
N ALA A 71 5.67 3.84 9.66
CA ALA A 71 4.61 2.93 9.28
C ALA A 71 4.70 1.53 9.91
N THR A 72 5.87 1.09 10.41
CA THR A 72 6.10 -0.32 10.79
C THR A 72 5.04 -0.81 11.77
N GLY A 73 4.24 -1.80 11.35
CA GLY A 73 3.16 -2.38 12.15
C GLY A 73 1.96 -1.45 12.43
N ARG A 74 1.89 -0.29 11.77
CA ARG A 74 0.85 0.74 11.99
C ARG A 74 0.00 1.02 10.76
N ILE A 75 0.39 0.54 9.57
CA ILE A 75 -0.34 0.81 8.32
C ILE A 75 -1.84 0.50 8.44
N HIS A 76 -2.21 -0.67 8.96
CA HIS A 76 -3.64 -1.00 9.13
C HIS A 76 -4.38 0.00 9.99
N ALA A 77 -3.84 0.36 11.15
CA ALA A 77 -4.46 1.32 12.06
C ALA A 77 -4.57 2.71 11.43
N ILE A 78 -3.57 3.11 10.64
CA ILE A 78 -3.58 4.39 9.90
C ILE A 78 -4.68 4.37 8.84
N CYS A 79 -4.77 3.31 8.02
CA CYS A 79 -5.82 3.18 7.00
C CYS A 79 -7.22 3.18 7.61
N GLN A 80 -7.43 2.46 8.71
CA GLN A 80 -8.69 2.49 9.45
C GLN A 80 -8.99 3.88 10.01
N GLY A 81 -8.00 4.55 10.59
CA GLY A 81 -8.14 5.90 11.13
C GLY A 81 -8.45 6.96 10.08
N ILE A 82 -8.02 6.75 8.83
CA ILE A 82 -8.35 7.60 7.69
C ILE A 82 -9.80 7.35 7.19
N GLY A 83 -10.37 6.18 7.48
CA GLY A 83 -11.77 5.85 7.15
C GLY A 83 -11.93 4.74 6.10
N VAL A 84 -10.87 3.97 5.82
CA VAL A 84 -11.01 2.78 4.96
C VAL A 84 -11.88 1.74 5.66
N HIS A 85 -12.87 1.20 4.96
CA HIS A 85 -13.78 0.19 5.51
C HIS A 85 -13.02 -1.09 5.86
N SER A 86 -13.30 -1.68 7.03
CA SER A 86 -12.57 -2.86 7.52
C SER A 86 -12.65 -4.05 6.58
N ASP A 87 -13.77 -4.20 5.88
CA ASP A 87 -14.02 -5.32 4.96
C ASP A 87 -13.21 -5.23 3.66
N HIS A 88 -12.66 -4.04 3.37
CA HIS A 88 -11.84 -3.73 2.19
C HIS A 88 -10.42 -3.33 2.57
N LEU A 89 -10.00 -3.63 3.80
CA LEU A 89 -8.63 -3.45 4.27
C LEU A 89 -8.01 -4.81 4.57
N HIS A 90 -7.13 -5.27 3.69
CA HIS A 90 -6.59 -6.64 3.73
C HIS A 90 -5.10 -6.65 4.05
N GLY A 91 -4.69 -7.42 5.06
CA GLY A 91 -3.28 -7.72 5.31
C GLY A 91 -2.93 -9.09 4.74
N ILE A 92 -1.90 -9.17 3.89
CA ILE A 92 -1.48 -10.43 3.26
C ILE A 92 0.02 -10.66 3.42
N VAL A 93 0.43 -11.92 3.46
CA VAL A 93 1.86 -12.29 3.49
C VAL A 93 2.30 -12.71 2.07
N PRO A 94 3.18 -11.94 1.39
CA PRO A 94 3.62 -12.19 0.02
C PRO A 94 4.64 -13.34 -0.06
N LEU A 95 4.14 -14.57 0.02
CA LEU A 95 4.89 -15.82 -0.16
C LEU A 95 4.32 -16.62 -1.32
N LYS A 96 5.18 -17.41 -1.99
CA LYS A 96 4.77 -18.26 -3.13
C LYS A 96 3.61 -19.20 -2.79
N LYS A 97 3.56 -19.70 -1.55
CA LYS A 97 2.46 -20.56 -1.06
C LYS A 97 1.10 -19.85 -1.01
N ASN A 98 1.08 -18.53 -0.91
CA ASN A 98 -0.13 -17.71 -0.82
C ASN A 98 -0.47 -17.07 -2.19
N TYR A 99 0.20 -17.47 -3.28
CA TYR A 99 0.05 -16.83 -4.59
C TYR A 99 -1.39 -16.85 -5.12
N GLU A 100 -2.08 -17.99 -5.02
CA GLU A 100 -3.46 -18.09 -5.49
C GLU A 100 -4.42 -17.25 -4.65
N GLU A 101 -4.29 -17.27 -3.32
CA GLU A 101 -5.08 -16.44 -2.40
C GLU A 101 -4.92 -14.95 -2.70
N MET A 102 -3.68 -14.46 -2.87
CA MET A 102 -3.42 -13.06 -3.21
C MET A 102 -4.03 -12.67 -4.56
N LYS A 103 -3.94 -13.56 -5.55
CA LYS A 103 -4.47 -13.35 -6.89
C LYS A 103 -5.99 -13.27 -6.89
N GLU A 104 -6.65 -14.13 -6.12
CA GLU A 104 -8.10 -14.09 -5.93
C GLU A 104 -8.52 -12.81 -5.20
N LEU A 105 -7.82 -12.45 -4.12
CA LEU A 105 -8.08 -11.22 -3.38
C LEU A 105 -7.95 -9.97 -4.26
N ILE A 106 -6.84 -9.81 -4.97
CA ILE A 106 -6.62 -8.65 -5.84
C ILE A 106 -7.73 -8.56 -6.90
N ARG A 107 -8.13 -9.68 -7.50
CA ARG A 107 -9.23 -9.69 -8.48
C ARG A 107 -10.55 -9.27 -7.87
N LYS A 108 -10.87 -9.78 -6.68
CA LYS A 108 -12.10 -9.42 -5.96
C LYS A 108 -12.13 -7.93 -5.64
N GLU A 109 -11.03 -7.38 -5.15
CA GLU A 109 -10.94 -5.98 -4.73
C GLU A 109 -10.81 -5.00 -5.91
N ILE A 110 -10.33 -5.44 -7.07
CA ILE A 110 -10.40 -4.65 -8.31
C ILE A 110 -11.86 -4.38 -8.70
N GLU A 111 -12.74 -5.38 -8.54
CA GLU A 111 -14.16 -5.28 -8.90
C GLU A 111 -15.02 -4.56 -7.84
N TYR A 112 -14.46 -4.22 -6.68
CA TYR A 112 -15.16 -3.48 -5.64
C TYR A 112 -15.31 -2.00 -6.03
N PRO A 113 -16.55 -1.46 -6.16
CA PRO A 113 -16.76 -0.09 -6.62
C PRO A 113 -16.60 0.91 -5.47
N GLY A 114 -15.39 1.02 -4.92
CA GLY A 114 -15.05 1.94 -3.84
C GLY A 114 -13.57 1.86 -3.47
N VAL A 115 -13.20 2.41 -2.32
CA VAL A 115 -11.81 2.40 -1.86
C VAL A 115 -11.46 1.05 -1.23
N SER A 116 -10.50 0.35 -1.83
CA SER A 116 -9.92 -0.87 -1.27
C SER A 116 -8.42 -0.73 -1.03
N VAL A 117 -7.93 -1.32 0.05
CA VAL A 117 -6.52 -1.29 0.44
C VAL A 117 -6.00 -2.69 0.73
N ILE A 118 -4.93 -3.07 0.05
CA ILE A 118 -4.21 -4.32 0.31
C ILE A 118 -2.80 -3.98 0.82
N VAL A 119 -2.44 -4.54 1.97
CA VAL A 119 -1.16 -4.34 2.64
C VAL A 119 -0.40 -5.66 2.63
N PRO A 120 0.45 -5.92 1.63
CA PRO A 120 1.40 -7.02 1.70
C PRO A 120 2.49 -6.71 2.73
N CYS A 121 2.48 -7.45 3.85
CA CYS A 121 3.43 -7.31 4.95
C CYS A 121 4.51 -8.38 4.89
N ARG A 122 5.78 -7.97 4.73
CA ARG A 122 6.93 -8.87 4.85
C ARG A 122 8.24 -8.13 5.08
N GLU A 123 9.03 -8.59 6.05
CA GLU A 123 10.39 -8.08 6.26
C GLU A 123 11.25 -8.21 4.99
N CYS A 124 11.91 -7.12 4.62
CA CYS A 124 12.86 -7.10 3.51
C CYS A 124 14.00 -8.12 3.72
N ILE A 125 14.26 -8.96 2.71
CA ILE A 125 15.28 -10.01 2.77
C ILE A 125 16.70 -9.47 3.05
N GLN A 126 17.01 -8.25 2.59
CA GLN A 126 18.28 -7.59 2.85
C GLN A 126 18.41 -7.15 4.31
N THR A 127 17.33 -6.61 4.87
CA THR A 127 17.26 -6.23 6.29
C THR A 127 17.36 -7.45 7.19
N TYR A 128 16.64 -8.52 6.84
CA TYR A 128 16.77 -9.82 7.51
C TYR A 128 18.21 -10.35 7.47
N ALA A 129 18.85 -10.35 6.30
CA ALA A 129 20.23 -10.81 6.14
C ALA A 129 21.22 -9.95 6.93
N ARG A 130 21.02 -8.63 7.00
CA ARG A 130 21.85 -7.71 7.81
C ARG A 130 21.68 -7.96 9.31
N LYS A 131 20.45 -8.11 9.81
CA LYS A 131 20.17 -8.47 11.22
C LYS A 131 20.76 -9.83 11.59
N ALA A 132 20.68 -10.82 10.68
CA ALA A 132 21.26 -12.15 10.89
C ALA A 132 22.79 -12.12 11.00
N LYS A 133 23.47 -11.23 10.25
CA LYS A 133 24.92 -11.02 10.36
C LYS A 133 25.31 -10.32 11.68
N LEU A 134 24.50 -9.40 12.18
CA LEU A 134 24.76 -8.68 13.43
C LEU A 134 24.54 -9.53 14.70
N LYS A 135 23.83 -10.66 14.60
CA LYS A 135 23.61 -11.62 15.68
C LYS A 135 24.69 -12.70 15.80
N LYS A 136 25.67 -12.73 14.87
CA LYS A 136 26.87 -13.56 14.94
C LYS A 136 28.01 -12.79 15.57
#